data_AF-A0AAV1LJ58-F1
#
_entry.id   AF-A0AAV1LJ58-F1
#
_cell.length_a   1.000
_cell.length_b   1.000
_cell.length_c   1.000
_cell.angle_alpha   90.00
_cell.angle_beta   90.00
_cell.angle_gamma   90.00
#
_symmetry.space_group_name_H-M   'P 1'
#
loop_
_entity.id
_entity.type
_entity.pdbx_description
1 polymer ?
#
loop_
_entity_poly.entity_id
_entity_poly.type
_entity_poly.pdbx_seq_one_letter_code
_entity_poly.pdbx_strand_id
1 'polypeptide(L)'
;MSYTKQTNGPEGTRYNKTKSGWFDSYTFEDWFNTIIIPWAVKTTDPKVLIGDNLSSHMNINIITKCEEHNIRFIFLPPNSTHHTQPLDVAFFGPLKRE
;
A
#
# COMPACT_ATOMS: atom_id res chain seq x y z
N MET A 1 7.00 17.69 8.60
CA MET A 1 5.62 17.17 8.54
C MET A 1 4.79 18.04 7.63
N SER A 2 4.45 17.57 6.42
CA SER A 2 3.46 18.24 5.58
C SER A 2 2.23 17.35 5.44
N TYR A 3 1.39 17.35 6.47
CA TYR A 3 0.02 16.86 6.36
C TYR A 3 -0.69 17.74 5.33
N THR A 4 -1.03 17.17 4.18
CA THR A 4 -1.81 17.90 3.17
C THR A 4 -3.21 17.34 3.23
N LYS A 5 -4.10 18.04 3.94
CA LYS A 5 -5.52 17.74 3.93
C LYS A 5 -6.06 18.16 2.57
N GLN A 6 -6.06 17.28 1.58
CA GLN A 6 -6.89 17.48 0.39
C GLN A 6 -8.34 17.27 0.83
N THR A 7 -9.13 18.34 0.76
CA THR A 7 -10.57 18.31 1.02
C THR A 7 -11.29 17.91 -0.27
N ASN A 8 -12.45 17.23 -0.14
CA ASN A 8 -13.32 16.77 -1.24
C ASN A 8 -12.99 15.41 -1.89
N GLY A 9 -12.19 14.56 -1.23
CA GLY A 9 -12.08 13.14 -1.59
C GLY A 9 -13.25 12.31 -1.05
N PRO A 10 -13.47 11.08 -1.58
CA PRO A 10 -14.40 10.13 -0.97
C PRO A 10 -14.11 9.91 0.52
N GLU A 11 -15.14 9.60 1.31
CA GLU A 11 -14.99 9.35 2.74
C GLU A 11 -13.97 8.23 3.01
N GLY A 12 -13.09 8.43 3.98
CA GLY A 12 -12.00 7.50 4.31
C GLY A 12 -10.76 7.62 3.43
N THR A 13 -10.72 8.53 2.46
CA THR A 13 -9.52 8.73 1.61
C THR A 13 -8.36 9.32 2.41
N ARG A 14 -7.17 8.74 2.25
CA ARG A 14 -5.92 9.24 2.81
C ARG A 14 -5.04 9.87 1.73
N TYR A 15 -4.63 11.12 1.96
CA TYR A 15 -3.70 11.84 1.09
C TYR A 15 -2.37 12.07 1.80
N ASN A 16 -1.28 11.88 1.05
CA ASN A 16 0.07 12.19 1.51
C ASN A 16 0.92 12.68 0.32
N LYS A 17 1.98 13.45 0.61
CA LYS A 17 2.92 13.93 -0.40
C LYS A 17 4.31 14.07 0.19
N THR A 18 5.32 13.80 -0.62
CA THR A 18 6.73 14.07 -0.32
C THR A 18 7.19 15.32 -1.06
N LYS A 19 8.33 15.89 -0.65
CA LYS A 19 8.94 17.02 -1.38
C LYS A 19 9.41 16.63 -2.79
N SER A 20 9.81 15.37 -2.96
CA SER A 20 10.28 14.84 -4.24
C SER A 20 9.15 14.40 -5.17
N GLY A 21 7.93 14.27 -4.64
CA GLY A 21 6.79 13.67 -5.35
C GLY A 21 6.81 12.14 -5.40
N TRP A 22 7.93 11.51 -5.01
CA TRP A 22 8.07 10.06 -4.98
C TRP A 22 7.52 9.48 -3.68
N PHE A 23 6.92 8.30 -3.78
CA PHE A 23 6.52 7.52 -2.62
C PHE A 23 7.78 7.05 -1.88
N ASP A 24 7.82 7.23 -0.56
CA ASP A 24 8.96 6.96 0.30
C ASP A 24 8.55 6.13 1.53
N SER A 25 9.52 5.72 2.35
CA SER A 25 9.26 4.87 3.51
C SER A 25 8.34 5.54 4.54
N TYR A 26 8.39 6.87 4.67
CA TYR A 26 7.52 7.61 5.59
C TYR A 26 6.06 7.62 5.10
N THR A 27 5.85 7.92 3.83
CA THR A 27 4.52 7.92 3.22
C THR A 27 3.92 6.52 3.14
N PHE A 28 4.76 5.50 2.94
CA PHE A 28 4.34 4.11 3.04
C PHE A 28 3.90 3.73 4.46
N GLU A 29 4.66 4.10 5.48
CA GLU A 29 4.30 3.82 6.87
C GLU A 29 3.00 4.55 7.28
N ASP A 30 2.82 5.79 6.86
CA ASP A 30 1.57 6.53 7.07
C ASP A 30 0.38 5.83 6.41
N TRP A 31 0.52 5.43 5.15
CA TRP A 31 -0.51 4.67 4.43
C TRP A 31 -0.82 3.33 5.12
N PHE A 32 0.21 2.59 5.53
CA PHE A 32 0.06 1.30 6.19
C PHE A 32 -0.73 1.43 7.50
N ASN A 33 -0.37 2.42 8.33
CA ASN A 33 -1.02 2.65 9.61
C ASN A 33 -2.45 3.20 9.49
N THR A 34 -2.74 3.97 8.44
CA THR A 34 -4.05 4.61 8.27
C THR A 34 -5.04 3.78 7.45
N ILE A 35 -4.56 2.90 6.57
CA ILE A 35 -5.40 2.11 5.67
C ILE A 35 -5.32 0.62 6.02
N ILE A 36 -4.12 0.05 6.08
CA ILE A 36 -3.95 -1.40 6.22
C ILE A 36 -4.28 -1.87 7.62
N ILE A 37 -3.78 -1.20 8.67
CA ILE A 37 -4.08 -1.62 10.06
C ILE A 37 -5.58 -1.58 10.36
N PRO A 38 -6.32 -0.49 10.07
CA PRO A 38 -7.77 -0.46 10.30
C PRO A 38 -8.54 -1.49 9.48
N TRP A 39 -8.05 -1.87 8.29
CA TRP A 39 -8.61 -2.98 7.52
C TRP A 39 -8.32 -4.34 8.19
N ALA A 40 -7.08 -4.55 8.62
CA ALA A 40 -6.61 -5.81 9.15
C ALA A 40 -7.28 -6.20 10.47
N VAL A 41 -7.56 -5.22 11.34
CA VAL A 41 -8.20 -5.48 12.65
C VAL A 41 -9.70 -5.78 12.56
N LYS A 42 -10.32 -5.60 11.39
CA LYS A 42 -11.75 -5.94 11.17
C LYS A 42 -11.99 -7.45 11.09
N THR A 43 -10.95 -8.25 10.91
CA THR A 43 -11.05 -9.71 10.83
C THR A 43 -9.86 -10.42 11.48
N THR A 44 -10.12 -11.57 12.07
CA THR A 44 -9.11 -12.50 12.58
C THR A 44 -8.60 -13.49 11.52
N ASP A 45 -9.19 -13.48 10.32
CA ASP A 45 -8.82 -14.37 9.21
C ASP A 45 -7.36 -14.19 8.78
N PRO A 46 -6.77 -15.18 8.10
CA PRO A 46 -5.47 -15.03 7.45
C PRO A 46 -5.50 -13.86 6.46
N LYS A 47 -4.57 -12.92 6.64
CA LYS A 47 -4.45 -11.72 5.81
C LYS A 47 -3.19 -11.79 4.97
N VAL A 48 -3.32 -11.44 3.70
CA VAL A 48 -2.21 -11.35 2.77
C VAL A 48 -2.21 -9.96 2.17
N LEU A 49 -1.07 -9.26 2.26
CA LEU A 49 -0.83 -8.01 1.57
C LEU A 49 0.19 -8.26 0.45
N ILE A 50 -0.20 -7.96 -0.79
CA ILE A 50 0.64 -8.16 -1.97
C ILE A 50 1.11 -6.80 -2.45
N GLY A 51 2.42 -6.63 -2.63
CA GLY A 51 3.03 -5.40 -3.09
C GLY A 51 4.10 -5.64 -4.15
N ASP A 52 4.22 -4.72 -5.10
CA ASP A 52 5.33 -4.67 -6.04
C ASP A 52 6.26 -3.51 -5.70
N ASN A 53 7.56 -3.73 -5.91
CA ASN A 53 8.62 -2.73 -5.75
C ASN A 53 8.54 -1.90 -4.44
N LEU A 54 8.02 -2.50 -3.37
CA LEU A 54 7.79 -1.88 -2.07
C LEU A 54 8.81 -2.30 -1.01
N SER A 55 9.70 -3.23 -1.34
CA SER A 55 10.69 -3.77 -0.40
C SER A 55 11.64 -2.69 0.11
N SER A 56 11.98 -1.69 -0.72
CA SER A 56 12.79 -0.52 -0.35
C SER A 56 12.11 0.40 0.66
N HIS A 57 10.79 0.32 0.79
CA HIS A 57 10.00 1.14 1.70
C HIS A 57 9.65 0.43 3.02
N MET A 58 9.97 -0.86 3.12
CA MET A 58 9.80 -1.62 4.35
C MET A 58 10.74 -1.11 5.43
N ASN A 59 10.20 -1.02 6.65
CA ASN A 59 10.98 -0.74 7.84
C ASN A 59 10.57 -1.70 8.96
N ILE A 60 11.34 -1.72 10.05
CA ILE A 60 11.12 -2.64 11.17
C ILE A 60 9.73 -2.47 11.79
N ASN A 61 9.21 -1.25 11.87
CA ASN A 61 7.89 -0.98 12.45
C ASN A 61 6.76 -1.64 11.64
N ILE A 62 6.87 -1.61 10.31
CA ILE A 62 5.88 -2.27 9.43
C ILE A 62 5.94 -3.78 9.59
N ILE A 63 7.14 -4.36 9.67
CA ILE A 63 7.33 -5.80 9.86
C ILE A 63 6.73 -6.24 11.20
N THR A 64 7.04 -5.54 12.29
CA THR A 64 6.49 -5.82 13.62
C THR A 64 4.97 -5.74 13.62
N LYS A 65 4.38 -4.72 12.99
CA LYS A 65 2.91 -4.61 12.88
C LYS A 65 2.29 -5.72 12.03
N CYS A 66 2.96 -6.15 10.96
CA CYS A 66 2.51 -7.31 10.19
C CYS A 66 2.45 -8.57 11.06
N GLU A 67 3.47 -8.81 11.89
CA GLU A 67 3.51 -9.94 12.81
C GLU A 67 2.40 -9.85 13.87
N GLU A 68 2.26 -8.71 14.53
CA GLU A 68 1.24 -8.45 15.56
C GLU A 68 -0.19 -8.67 15.04
N HIS A 69 -0.44 -8.31 13.78
CA HIS A 69 -1.76 -8.39 13.17
C HIS A 69 -1.97 -9.62 12.27
N ASN A 70 -1.03 -10.59 12.28
CA ASN A 70 -1.06 -11.80 11.44
C ASN A 70 -1.28 -11.48 9.94
N ILE A 71 -0.51 -10.52 9.42
CA ILE A 71 -0.50 -10.10 8.02
C ILE A 71 0.74 -10.70 7.37
N ARG A 72 0.55 -11.51 6.32
CA ARG A 72 1.64 -12.00 5.47
C ARG A 72 1.87 -11.03 4.32
N PHE A 73 3.04 -10.39 4.31
CA PHE A 73 3.42 -9.52 3.21
C PHE A 73 4.12 -10.33 2.11
N ILE A 74 3.65 -10.24 0.87
CA ILE A 74 4.21 -10.92 -0.29
C ILE A 74 4.69 -9.88 -1.30
N PHE A 75 5.98 -9.98 -1.66
CA PHE A 75 6.54 -9.18 -2.75
C PHE A 75 6.37 -9.91 -4.07
N LEU A 76 5.89 -9.20 -5.08
CA LEU A 76 5.85 -9.74 -6.43
C LEU A 76 7.28 -9.84 -7.00
N PRO A 77 7.55 -10.85 -7.84
CA PRO A 77 8.86 -10.97 -8.48
C PRO A 77 9.18 -9.72 -9.32
N PRO A 78 10.43 -9.24 -9.30
CA PRO A 78 10.81 -8.09 -10.12
C PRO A 78 10.59 -8.39 -11.61
N ASN A 79 10.25 -7.34 -12.38
CA ASN A 79 10.03 -7.39 -13.83
C ASN A 79 8.92 -8.35 -14.29
N SER A 80 7.96 -8.67 -13.41
CA SER A 80 6.88 -9.61 -13.72
C SER A 80 5.48 -8.97 -13.82
N THR A 81 5.39 -7.64 -13.90
CA THR A 81 4.15 -6.85 -13.99
C THR A 81 3.10 -7.43 -14.94
N HIS A 82 3.51 -7.78 -16.15
CA HIS A 82 2.66 -8.33 -17.21
C HIS A 82 2.04 -9.70 -16.90
N HIS A 83 2.54 -10.39 -15.86
CA HIS A 83 2.06 -11.71 -15.44
C HIS A 83 1.49 -11.72 -14.02
N THR A 84 2.05 -10.94 -13.10
CA THR A 84 1.80 -11.11 -11.65
C THR A 84 1.11 -9.93 -11.00
N GLN A 85 0.95 -8.79 -11.70
CA GLN A 85 0.23 -7.61 -11.20
C GLN A 85 -1.21 -7.59 -11.74
N PRO A 86 -2.17 -8.22 -11.05
CA PRO A 86 -3.56 -8.24 -11.50
C PRO A 86 -4.15 -6.83 -11.59
N LEU A 87 -3.69 -5.90 -10.76
CA LEU A 87 -4.15 -4.52 -10.79
C LEU A 87 -3.75 -3.82 -12.09
N ASP A 88 -2.52 -3.99 -12.56
CA ASP A 88 -2.06 -3.39 -13.82
C ASP A 88 -2.68 -4.03 -15.05
N VAL A 89 -2.81 -5.36 -15.06
CA VAL A 89 -3.29 -6.10 -16.24
C VAL A 89 -4.82 -6.08 -16.33
N ALA A 90 -5.53 -6.39 -15.24
CA ALA A 90 -6.97 -6.60 -15.28
C ALA A 90 -7.76 -5.32 -14.98
N PHE A 91 -7.36 -4.54 -13.98
CA PHE A 91 -8.12 -3.37 -13.53
C PHE A 91 -7.73 -2.10 -14.28
N PHE A 92 -6.44 -1.75 -14.31
CA PHE A 92 -5.95 -0.56 -15.02
C PHE A 92 -5.78 -0.78 -16.52
N GLY A 93 -5.62 -2.01 -16.98
CA GLY A 93 -5.47 -2.34 -18.40
C GLY A 93 -6.60 -1.78 -19.30
N PRO A 94 -7.88 -1.99 -18.95
CA PRO A 94 -9.01 -1.34 -19.63
C PRO A 94 -8.95 0.19 -19.59
N LEU A 95 -8.67 0.79 -18.42
CA LEU A 95 -8.64 2.25 -18.23
C LEU A 95 -7.54 2.95 -19.06
N LYS A 96 -6.46 2.26 -19.40
CA LYS A 96 -5.37 2.79 -20.25
C LYS A 96 -5.71 2.76 -21.75
N ARG A 97 -6.77 2.04 -22.15
CA ARG A 97 -7.19 1.87 -23.55
C ARG A 97 -8.36 2.77 -23.94
N GLU A 98 -8.93 3.48 -22.98
CA GLU A 98 -9.90 4.57 -23.18
C GLU A 98 -9.17 5.91 -23.37
#